data_AF-A0A8J7PZF5-F1
#
_entry.id   AF-A0A8J7PZF5-F1
#
_cell.length_a   1.000
_cell.length_b   1.000
_cell.length_c   1.000
_cell.angle_alpha   90.00
_cell.angle_beta   90.00
_cell.angle_gamma   90.00
#
_symmetry.space_group_name_H-M   'P 1'
#
loop_
_entity.id
_entity.type
_entity.pdbx_description
1 polymer ?
#
loop_
_entity_poly.entity_id
_entity_poly.type
_entity_poly.pdbx_seq_one_letter_code
_entity_poly.pdbx_strand_id
1 'polypeptide(L)' 'ISDPENSAVLYRALKRAGVSAELHIYATAAHDFGVRTSDRPCSTWTRLCAEWLRHQGFLK' A
#
# COMPACT_ATOMS: atom_id res chain seq x y z
N ILE A 1 12.29 13.29 1.67
CA ILE A 1 11.37 12.50 0.82
C ILE A 1 12.03 11.13 0.66
N SER A 2 11.34 10.06 1.04
CA SER A 2 11.85 8.69 0.90
C SER A 2 11.71 8.22 -0.54
N ASP A 3 12.69 7.45 -1.02
CA ASP A 3 12.64 6.79 -2.32
C ASP A 3 11.52 5.72 -2.35
N PRO A 4 10.63 5.70 -3.36
CA PRO A 4 9.62 4.65 -3.54
C PRO A 4 10.16 3.22 -3.59
N GLU A 5 11.41 3.01 -4.02
CA GLU A 5 12.02 1.68 -4.13
C GLU A 5 12.14 0.97 -2.77
N ASN A 6 12.19 1.72 -1.67
CA ASN A 6 12.25 1.15 -0.32
C ASN A 6 11.09 0.16 -0.04
N SER A 7 9.88 0.50 -0.50
CA SER A 7 8.71 -0.38 -0.33
C SER A 7 8.80 -1.64 -1.18
N ALA A 8 9.41 -1.57 -2.36
CA ALA A 8 9.62 -2.74 -3.22
C ALA A 8 10.64 -3.72 -2.61
N VAL A 9 11.71 -3.20 -2.01
CA VAL A 9 12.70 -4.01 -1.28
C VAL A 9 12.03 -4.75 -0.13
N LEU A 10 11.23 -4.06 0.70
CA LEU A 10 10.51 -4.66 1.81
C LEU A 10 9.51 -5.73 1.33
N TYR A 11 8.72 -5.43 0.31
CA TYR A 11 7.75 -6.38 -0.26
C TYR A 11 8.44 -7.67 -0.72
N ARG A 12 9.56 -7.55 -1.45
CA ARG A 12 10.33 -8.73 -1.90
C ARG A 12 10.87 -9.55 -0.73
N ALA A 13 11.34 -8.90 0.34
CA ALA A 13 11.82 -9.60 1.53
C ALA A 13 10.69 -10.39 2.22
N LEU A 14 9.52 -9.77 2.42
CA LEU A 14 8.34 -10.43 2.99
C LEU A 14 7.90 -11.64 2.15
N LYS A 15 7.83 -11.49 0.82
CA LYS A 15 7.48 -12.59 -0.08
C LYS A 15 8.48 -13.75 -0.01
N ARG A 16 9.80 -13.46 0.09
CA ARG A 16 10.83 -14.50 0.26
C ARG A 16 10.71 -15.23 1.59
N ALA A 17 10.25 -14.55 2.64
CA ALA A 17 10.00 -15.14 3.95
C ALA A 17 8.66 -15.89 4.06
N GLY A 18 7.88 -15.99 2.98
CA GLY A 18 6.56 -16.63 3.00
C GLY A 18 5.48 -15.81 3.69
N VAL A 19 5.74 -14.53 3.99
CA VAL A 19 4.77 -13.64 4.64
C VAL A 19 3.80 -13.10 3.60
N SER A 20 2.50 -13.10 3.93
CA SER A 20 1.46 -12.47 3.13
C SER A 20 1.68 -10.96 3.07
N ALA A 21 1.73 -10.40 1.86
CA ALA A 21 1.99 -8.99 1.65
C ALA A 21 1.34 -8.53 0.33
N GLU A 22 0.94 -7.27 0.30
CA GLU A 22 0.37 -6.57 -0.86
C GLU A 22 1.06 -5.21 -1.00
N LEU A 23 1.37 -4.79 -2.24
CA LEU A 23 2.06 -3.54 -2.53
C LEU A 23 1.34 -2.79 -3.64
N HIS A 24 1.06 -1.50 -3.41
CA HIS A 24 0.41 -0.61 -4.36
C HIS A 24 1.37 0.52 -4.72
N ILE A 25 1.70 0.63 -6.00
CA ILE A 25 2.55 1.70 -6.54
C ILE A 25 1.69 2.59 -7.42
N TYR A 26 1.67 3.88 -7.13
CA TYR A 26 0.94 4.88 -7.90
C TYR A 26 1.89 5.66 -8.79
N ALA A 27 1.53 5.85 -10.07
CA ALA A 27 2.37 6.55 -11.04
C ALA A 27 2.67 8.00 -10.64
N THR A 28 1.71 8.67 -9.98
CA THR A 28 1.87 10.04 -9.49
C THR A 28 1.18 10.21 -8.14
N ALA A 29 1.92 10.69 -7.15
CA ALA A 29 1.40 11.12 -5.86
C ALA A 29 2.36 12.14 -5.24
N ALA A 30 1.82 13.11 -4.50
CA ALA A 30 2.67 13.96 -3.66
C ALA A 30 3.24 13.13 -2.50
N HIS A 31 4.45 13.46 -2.04
CA HIS A 31 4.91 12.92 -0.76
C HIS A 31 3.91 13.33 0.33
N ASP A 32 3.58 12.41 1.24
CA ASP A 32 2.62 12.64 2.33
C ASP A 32 1.17 12.99 1.90
N PHE A 33 0.66 12.29 0.87
CA PHE A 33 -0.74 12.46 0.43
C PHE A 33 -1.77 12.06 1.50
N GLY A 34 -1.40 11.20 2.45
CA GLY A 34 -2.21 10.85 3.62
C GLY A 34 -3.57 10.25 3.25
N VAL A 35 -4.60 10.53 4.06
CA VAL A 35 -5.98 10.05 3.87
C VAL A 35 -6.89 11.07 3.17
N ARG A 36 -6.31 12.09 2.53
CA ARG A 36 -7.07 13.17 1.90
C ARG A 36 -7.83 12.64 0.69
N THR A 37 -9.12 12.96 0.61
CA THR A 37 -9.93 12.70 -0.57
C THR A 37 -9.41 13.52 -1.75
N SER A 38 -9.23 12.88 -2.89
CA SER A 38 -8.90 13.54 -4.15
C SER A 38 -9.35 12.68 -5.33
N ASP A 39 -9.36 13.27 -6.51
CA ASP A 39 -9.60 12.62 -7.80
C ASP A 39 -8.42 11.74 -8.27
N ARG A 40 -7.30 11.72 -7.53
CA ARG A 40 -6.13 10.92 -7.88
C ARG A 40 -6.31 9.46 -7.45
N PRO A 41 -5.77 8.49 -8.22
CA PRO A 41 -5.85 7.07 -7.86
C PRO A 41 -5.31 6.73 -6.46
N CYS A 42 -4.29 7.45 -5.99
CA CYS A 42 -3.72 7.20 -4.66
C CYS A 42 -4.72 7.43 -3.52
N SER A 43 -5.82 8.17 -3.73
CA SER A 43 -6.83 8.39 -2.69
C SER A 43 -7.58 7.11 -2.30
N THR A 44 -7.54 6.05 -3.12
CA THR A 44 -8.23 4.78 -2.83
C THR A 44 -7.45 3.84 -1.93
N TRP A 45 -6.22 4.19 -1.51
CA TRP A 45 -5.33 3.26 -0.80
C TRP A 45 -5.91 2.75 0.52
N THR A 46 -6.68 3.56 1.25
CA THR A 46 -7.31 3.16 2.52
C THR A 46 -8.38 2.09 2.32
N ARG A 47 -9.16 2.21 1.23
CA ARG A 47 -10.15 1.21 0.84
C ARG A 47 -9.46 -0.12 0.50
N LEU A 48 -8.41 -0.08 -0.31
CA LEU A 48 -7.63 -1.26 -0.71
C LEU A 48 -6.97 -1.91 0.51
N CYS A 49 -6.40 -1.12 1.42
CA CYS A 49 -5.88 -1.60 2.70
C CYS A 49 -6.96 -2.29 3.54
N ALA A 50 -8.16 -1.71 3.65
CA ALA A 50 -9.27 -2.32 4.37
C ALA A 50 -9.75 -3.63 3.72
N GLU A 51 -9.79 -3.69 2.39
CA GLU A 51 -10.10 -4.92 1.63
C GLU A 51 -9.06 -6.01 1.90
N TRP A 52 -7.77 -5.67 1.86
CA TRP A 52 -6.69 -6.59 2.21
C TRP A 52 -6.81 -7.08 3.65
N LEU A 53 -7.05 -6.19 4.62
CA LEU A 53 -7.22 -6.57 6.02
C LEU A 53 -8.42 -7.50 6.24
N ARG A 54 -9.54 -7.31 5.50
CA ARG A 54 -10.66 -8.26 5.50
C ARG A 54 -10.25 -9.62 4.93
N HIS A 55 -9.52 -9.63 3.81
CA HIS A 55 -9.00 -10.87 3.22
C HIS A 55 -8.04 -11.61 4.16
N GLN A 56 -7.27 -10.89 4.98
CA GLN A 56 -6.42 -11.46 6.03
C GLN A 56 -7.18 -11.86 7.31
N GLY A 57 -8.49 -11.56 7.42
CA GLY A 57 -9.30 -11.86 8.60
C GLY A 57 -9.11 -10.91 9.78
N PHE A 58 -8.45 -9.75 9.58
CA PHE A 58 -8.25 -8.74 10.63
C PHE A 58 -9.44 -7.79 10.79
N LEU A 59 -10.16 -7.51 9.69
CA LEU A 59 -11.37 -6.71 9.69
C LEU A 59 -12.57 -7.57 9.29
N LYS A 60 -13.73 -7.30 9.89
CA LYS A 60 -15.01 -7.92 9.53
C LYS A 60 -15.78 -7.05 8.55
#